data_AF-A0A445C6H9-F1
#
_entry.id   AF-A0A445C6H9-F1
#
_cell.length_a   1.000
_cell.length_b   1.000
_cell.length_c   1.000
_cell.angle_alpha   90.00
_cell.angle_beta   90.00
_cell.angle_gamma   90.00
#
_symmetry.space_group_name_H-M   'P 1'
#
loop_
_entity.id
_entity.type
_entity.pdbx_description
1 polymer ?
#
loop_
_entity_poly.entity_id
_entity_poly.type
_entity_poly.pdbx_seq_one_letter_code
_entity_poly.pdbx_strand_id
1 'polypeptide(L)'
;MSKTQNNPERLFLGCPFYKARQPYCKFFVWLDEHVAGLGLTATKYMEEKEFVDVEDYQRQQDMEMRISCLEKRILALEMKRKPIRWCIYVIVIVLVFAVLSCKS
;
A
#
# COMPACT_ATOMS: atom_id res chain seq x y z
N MET A 1 -28.22 -11.75 21.44
CA MET A 1 -28.96 -12.65 20.54
C MET A 1 -30.36 -12.88 21.12
N SER A 2 -31.39 -12.82 20.28
CA SER A 2 -32.78 -13.04 20.67
C SER A 2 -33.01 -14.50 21.05
N LYS A 3 -33.75 -14.73 22.13
CA LYS A 3 -34.15 -16.06 22.60
C LYS A 3 -35.64 -16.34 22.36
N THR A 4 -36.28 -15.55 21.50
CA THR A 4 -37.71 -15.71 21.20
C THR A 4 -37.92 -16.86 20.21
N GLN A 5 -39.02 -17.61 20.36
CA GLN A 5 -39.34 -18.76 19.51
C GLN A 5 -39.40 -18.39 18.01
N ASN A 6 -39.87 -17.18 17.70
CA ASN A 6 -40.04 -16.72 16.33
C ASN A 6 -38.77 -16.07 15.73
N ASN A 7 -37.80 -15.69 16.58
CA ASN A 7 -36.54 -15.07 16.14
C ASN A 7 -35.36 -15.64 16.95
N PRO A 8 -35.07 -16.95 16.84
CA PRO A 8 -33.95 -17.54 17.56
C PRO A 8 -32.62 -16.96 17.03
N GLU A 9 -31.70 -16.65 17.94
CA GLU A 9 -30.34 -16.15 17.69
C GLU A 9 -30.20 -14.81 16.93
N ARG A 10 -31.30 -14.18 16.50
CA ARG A 10 -31.24 -12.89 15.78
C ARG A 10 -30.62 -11.78 16.63
N LEU A 11 -29.72 -10.99 16.05
CA LEU A 11 -29.01 -9.91 16.73
C LEU A 11 -29.83 -8.61 16.74
N PHE A 12 -29.86 -7.93 17.87
CA PHE A 12 -30.55 -6.65 18.04
C PHE A 12 -29.72 -5.71 18.92
N LEU A 13 -29.89 -4.41 18.69
CA LEU A 13 -29.43 -3.37 19.60
C LEU A 13 -30.63 -2.95 20.44
N GLY A 14 -30.48 -2.98 21.76
CA GLY A 14 -31.53 -2.62 22.70
C GLY A 14 -31.01 -1.67 23.76
N CYS A 15 -31.92 -1.01 24.46
CA CYS A 15 -31.55 -0.12 25.54
C CYS A 15 -30.75 -0.85 26.66
N PRO A 16 -29.56 -0.34 27.06
CA PRO A 16 -28.79 -0.89 28.18
C PRO A 16 -29.56 -0.88 29.51
N PHE A 17 -30.44 0.11 29.70
CA PHE A 17 -31.23 0.32 30.90
C PHE A 17 -32.62 -0.35 30.86
N TYR A 18 -32.92 -1.19 29.88
CA TYR A 18 -34.25 -1.81 29.74
C TYR A 18 -34.71 -2.57 31.01
N LYS A 19 -33.77 -3.14 31.78
CA LYS A 19 -34.07 -3.85 33.04
C LYS A 19 -34.10 -2.96 34.28
N ALA A 20 -33.53 -1.75 34.20
CA ALA A 20 -33.77 -0.74 35.20
C ALA A 20 -35.19 -0.21 34.93
N ARG A 21 -36.07 -0.16 35.93
CA ARG A 21 -37.46 0.30 35.79
C ARG A 21 -37.55 1.81 35.51
N GLN A 22 -36.87 2.29 34.46
CA GLN A 22 -36.91 3.66 34.00
C GLN A 22 -38.05 3.83 32.98
N PRO A 23 -38.85 4.90 33.09
CA PRO A 23 -40.06 5.08 32.28
C PRO A 23 -39.82 5.27 30.77
N TYR A 24 -38.58 5.57 30.33
CA TYR A 24 -38.32 6.11 28.99
C TYR A 24 -37.35 5.32 28.10
N CYS A 25 -37.06 4.05 28.38
CA CYS A 25 -36.14 3.30 27.51
C CYS A 25 -36.84 2.26 26.62
N LYS A 26 -37.32 2.72 25.46
CA LYS A 26 -37.96 1.88 24.41
C LYS A 26 -37.09 1.66 23.17
N PHE A 27 -35.79 1.95 23.24
CA PHE A 27 -34.89 1.75 22.10
C PHE A 27 -34.71 0.26 21.79
N PHE A 28 -35.04 -0.12 20.56
CA PHE A 28 -34.87 -1.45 20.00
C PHE A 28 -34.73 -1.36 18.48
N VAL A 29 -33.72 -2.02 17.91
CA VAL A 29 -33.55 -2.15 16.47
C VAL A 29 -32.89 -3.48 16.12
N TRP A 30 -33.34 -4.13 15.04
CA TRP A 30 -32.71 -5.33 14.49
C TRP A 30 -31.42 -4.97 13.77
N LEU A 31 -30.34 -5.69 14.05
CA LEU A 31 -29.01 -5.34 13.54
C LEU A 31 -28.94 -5.52 12.01
N ASP A 32 -29.56 -6.56 11.48
CA ASP A 32 -29.61 -6.86 10.05
C ASP A 32 -30.41 -5.82 9.26
N GLU A 33 -31.54 -5.35 9.81
CA GLU A 33 -32.33 -4.27 9.20
C GLU A 33 -31.59 -2.93 9.23
N HIS A 34 -30.86 -2.65 10.31
CA HIS A 34 -30.04 -1.45 10.42
C HIS A 34 -28.88 -1.46 9.41
N VAL A 35 -28.17 -2.58 9.30
CA VAL A 35 -27.08 -2.76 8.33
C VAL A 35 -27.60 -2.69 6.89
N ALA A 36 -28.76 -3.27 6.60
CA ALA A 36 -29.40 -3.19 5.29
C ALA A 36 -29.85 -1.74 4.96
N GLY A 37 -30.41 -1.02 5.93
CA GLY A 37 -30.83 0.37 5.77
C GLY A 37 -29.66 1.35 5.58
N LEU A 38 -28.47 1.01 6.09
CA LEU A 38 -27.24 1.77 5.86
C LEU A 38 -26.56 1.43 4.51
N GLY A 39 -27.10 0.49 3.73
CA GLY A 39 -26.49 0.04 2.48
C GLY A 39 -25.20 -0.77 2.66
N LEU A 40 -24.84 -1.13 3.89
CA LEU A 40 -23.58 -1.79 4.21
C LEU A 40 -23.46 -3.22 3.64
N THR A 41 -24.58 -3.82 3.22
CA THR A 41 -24.59 -5.12 2.55
C THR A 41 -24.03 -5.05 1.13
N ALA A 42 -24.12 -3.89 0.47
CA ALA A 42 -23.51 -3.63 -0.83
C ALA A 42 -22.09 -3.06 -0.71
N THR A 43 -21.79 -2.34 0.39
CA THR A 43 -20.48 -1.69 0.57
C THR A 43 -19.36 -2.68 0.83
N LYS A 44 -19.60 -3.81 1.49
CA LYS A 44 -18.51 -4.77 1.78
C LYS A 44 -17.81 -5.29 0.51
N TYR A 45 -18.53 -5.43 -0.59
CA TYR A 45 -17.98 -5.83 -1.90
C TYR A 45 -17.39 -4.65 -2.70
N MET A 46 -17.91 -3.43 -2.55
CA MET A 46 -17.34 -2.24 -3.19
C MET A 46 -16.11 -1.71 -2.47
N GLU A 47 -16.11 -1.71 -1.14
CA GLU A 47 -15.03 -1.23 -0.27
C GLU A 47 -13.77 -2.08 -0.43
N GLU A 48 -13.90 -3.41 -0.53
CA GLU A 48 -12.78 -4.30 -0.83
C GLU A 48 -12.20 -4.03 -2.23
N LYS A 49 -13.06 -3.78 -3.23
CA LYS A 49 -12.62 -3.48 -4.60
C LYS A 49 -11.96 -2.10 -4.71
N GLU A 50 -12.50 -1.09 -4.04
CA GLU A 50 -12.01 0.28 -4.05
C GLU A 50 -10.70 0.40 -3.24
N PHE A 51 -10.57 -0.33 -2.12
CA PHE A 51 -9.34 -0.38 -1.33
C PHE A 51 -8.20 -1.07 -2.10
N VAL A 52 -8.49 -2.19 -2.78
CA VAL A 52 -7.50 -2.89 -3.64
C VAL A 52 -7.03 -1.98 -4.79
N ASP A 53 -7.95 -1.25 -5.43
CA ASP A 53 -7.62 -0.34 -6.53
C ASP A 53 -6.73 0.83 -6.05
N VAL A 54 -7.08 1.47 -4.93
CA VAL A 54 -6.29 2.57 -4.33
C VAL A 54 -4.90 2.10 -3.89
N GLU A 55 -4.79 0.91 -3.28
CA GLU A 55 -3.49 0.35 -2.92
C GLU A 55 -2.63 0.04 -4.15
N ASP A 56 -3.21 -0.49 -5.22
CA ASP A 56 -2.52 -0.79 -6.47
C ASP A 56 -2.03 0.49 -7.15
N TYR A 57 -2.86 1.55 -7.21
CA TYR A 57 -2.44 2.87 -7.71
C TYR A 57 -1.31 3.48 -6.87
N GLN A 58 -1.38 3.37 -5.55
CA GLN A 58 -0.34 3.89 -4.66
C GLN A 58 0.97 3.10 -4.79
N ARG A 59 0.90 1.77 -4.93
CA ARG A 59 2.07 0.92 -5.23
C ARG A 59 2.67 1.27 -6.59
N GLN A 60 1.84 1.56 -7.59
CA GLN A 60 2.32 1.97 -8.91
C GLN A 60 3.06 3.31 -8.83
N GLN A 61 2.52 4.32 -8.15
CA GLN A 61 3.21 5.60 -7.97
C GLN A 61 4.53 5.47 -7.20
N ASP A 62 4.58 4.65 -6.14
CA ASP A 62 5.83 4.36 -5.42
C ASP A 62 6.87 3.72 -6.36
N MET A 63 6.46 2.74 -7.15
CA MET A 63 7.33 2.09 -8.13
C MET A 63 7.85 3.09 -9.17
N GLU A 64 6.99 3.94 -9.74
CA GLU A 64 7.39 4.96 -10.71
C GLU A 64 8.40 5.95 -10.10
N MET A 65 8.17 6.40 -8.86
CA MET A 65 9.11 7.28 -8.14
C MET A 65 10.47 6.60 -7.91
N ARG A 66 10.46 5.32 -7.51
CA ARG A 66 11.67 4.53 -7.29
C ARG A 66 12.44 4.29 -8.58
N ILE A 67 11.76 4.01 -9.69
CA ILE A 67 12.37 3.89 -11.03
C ILE A 67 13.04 5.20 -11.40
N SER A 68 12.33 6.33 -11.29
CA SER A 68 12.89 7.66 -11.60
C SER A 68 14.12 7.99 -10.74
N CYS A 69 14.10 7.64 -9.45
CA CYS A 69 15.23 7.81 -8.55
C CYS A 69 16.44 6.96 -8.98
N LEU A 70 16.19 5.70 -9.33
CA LEU A 70 17.24 4.77 -9.78
C LEU A 70 17.86 5.21 -11.11
N GLU A 71 17.05 5.66 -12.07
CA GLU A 71 17.54 6.18 -13.35
C GLU A 71 18.49 7.37 -13.15
N LYS A 72 18.14 8.34 -12.30
CA LYS A 72 19.02 9.47 -11.96
C LYS A 72 20.34 9.02 -11.34
N ARG A 73 20.30 8.04 -10.43
CA ARG A 73 21.50 7.46 -9.81
C ARG A 73 22.38 6.74 -10.83
N ILE A 74 21.78 5.99 -11.76
CA ILE A 74 22.50 5.31 -12.84
C ILE A 74 23.21 6.34 -13.72
N LEU A 75 22.54 7.40 -14.14
CA LEU A 75 23.16 8.47 -14.94
C LEU A 75 24.33 9.14 -14.21
N ALA A 76 24.17 9.44 -12.92
CA ALA A 76 25.25 10.02 -12.11
C ALA A 76 26.46 9.08 -12.01
N LEU A 77 26.21 7.77 -11.84
CA LEU A 77 27.27 6.76 -11.82
C LEU A 77 27.93 6.59 -13.20
N GLU A 78 27.15 6.65 -14.29
CA GLU A 78 27.67 6.55 -15.64
C GLU A 78 28.57 7.74 -15.98
N MET A 79 28.17 8.96 -15.57
CA MET A 79 28.99 10.16 -15.69
C MET A 79 30.31 10.07 -14.92
N LYS A 80 30.35 9.35 -13.79
CA LYS A 80 31.60 9.08 -13.05
C LYS A 80 32.42 7.94 -13.65
N ARG A 81 31.76 6.91 -14.21
CA ARG A 81 32.42 5.74 -14.80
C ARG A 81 33.16 6.08 -16.10
N LYS A 82 32.59 6.95 -16.94
CA LYS A 82 33.21 7.40 -18.22
C LYS A 82 34.62 7.99 -18.04
N PRO A 83 34.86 8.99 -17.18
CA PRO A 83 36.19 9.55 -16.97
C PRO A 83 37.15 8.54 -16.33
N ILE A 84 36.70 7.72 -15.38
CA ILE A 84 37.55 6.67 -14.78
C ILE A 84 38.03 5.69 -15.85
N ARG A 85 37.13 5.23 -16.73
CA ARG A 85 37.48 4.33 -17.83
C ARG A 85 38.50 4.97 -18.77
N TRP A 86 38.35 6.26 -19.07
CA TRP A 86 39.28 7.00 -19.91
C TRP A 86 40.66 7.15 -19.25
N CYS A 87 40.72 7.47 -17.96
CA CYS A 87 41.97 7.53 -17.19
C CYS A 87 42.71 6.20 -17.22
N ILE A 88 42.02 5.08 -16.99
CA ILE A 88 42.62 3.74 -17.06
C ILE A 88 43.19 3.48 -18.45
N TYR A 89 42.47 3.84 -19.51
CA TYR A 89 42.93 3.67 -20.89
C TYR A 89 44.21 4.46 -21.18
N VAL A 90 44.27 5.72 -20.74
CA VAL A 90 45.48 6.56 -20.88
C VAL A 90 46.67 5.99 -20.10
N ILE A 91 46.45 5.54 -18.86
CA ILE A 91 47.51 4.92 -18.04
C ILE A 91 48.08 3.68 -18.73
N VAL A 92 47.22 2.80 -19.25
CA VAL A 92 47.66 1.60 -19.98
C VAL A 92 48.50 1.97 -21.21
N ILE A 93 48.07 2.97 -21.98
CA ILE A 93 48.83 3.45 -23.14
C ILE A 93 50.22 3.95 -22.74
N VAL A 94 50.31 4.79 -21.71
CA VAL A 94 51.60 5.32 -21.22
C VAL A 94 52.51 4.19 -20.75
N LEU A 95 51.99 3.21 -20.03
CA LEU A 95 52.76 2.04 -19.59
C LEU A 95 53.29 1.23 -20.77
N VAL A 96 52.48 1.01 -21.80
CA VAL A 96 52.91 0.30 -23.02
C VAL A 96 54.06 1.05 -23.70
N PHE A 97 53.93 2.38 -23.88
CA PHE A 97 55.01 3.19 -24.48
C PHE A 97 56.28 3.17 -23.63
N ALA A 98 56.18 3.27 -22.30
CA ALA A 98 57.34 3.18 -21.41
C ALA A 98 58.07 1.83 -21.55
N VAL A 99 57.33 0.72 -21.58
CA VAL A 99 57.90 -0.62 -21.77
C VAL A 99 58.57 -0.77 -23.12
N LEU A 100 57.94 -0.26 -24.19
CA LEU A 100 58.52 -0.29 -25.54
C LEU A 100 59.81 0.55 -25.63
N SER A 101 59.81 1.75 -25.05
CA SER A 101 60.98 2.63 -25.02
C SER A 101 62.13 2.10 -24.16
N CYS A 102 61.85 1.32 -23.11
CA CYS A 102 62.89 0.64 -22.32
C CYS A 102 63.45 -0.62 -23.00
N LYS A 103 62.81 -1.10 -24.06
CA LYS A 103 63.21 -2.31 -24.80
C LYS A 103 63.97 -2.00 -26.10
N SER A 104 63.92 -0.75 -26.57
CA SER A 104 64.71 -0.23 -27.69
C SER A 104 66.03 0.37 -27.22
#